data_AF-A0A024S3Z2-F1
#
_entry.id   AF-A0A024S3Z2-F1
#
_cell.length_a   1.000
_cell.length_b   1.000
_cell.length_c   1.000
_cell.angle_alpha   90.00
_cell.angle_beta   90.00
_cell.angle_gamma   90.00
#
_symmetry.space_group_name_H-M   'P 1'
#
loop_
_entity.id
_entity.type
_entity.pdbx_description
1 polymer ?
#
loop_
_entity_poly.entity_id
_entity_poly.type
_entity_poly.pdbx_seq_one_letter_code
_entity_poly.pdbx_strand_id
1 'polypeptide(L)'
;MTDSTLDLLVLTFNCAAKLVNVPEFARHLRTALEREAADLPEVVVLSLQEVAPLSYAFIGDYFLKQYFERFGEALNLAASLHLQTGNHQDASATSSTSSLPLVHTSPSNGGRNHFTLIRALNVGYTAIMLFARHPDRLTNIQAAEVGFGVAEMGNKGAVGLRALYEAGNGESTELTFVSTHLAAMEWNLPRRNANWGAIMRGLTFEDPEEVLSRMRRDAASRSQSRSLSSSSEEGDASEQARLLREEHHEQDLRLQQHFHNLSVFKPSSHLFVAGDLNYRISTTSPTPYSAFPNLDPGSENYYTNFLHLDQLTRERLAGRTLHGLSESPVTFPPTYKYVVDSKAPPAGDGDDGDGEEEEEEEVKWVFAPHRYPGWTDRILFLELPPWVDAKMRVRAYDALPVMRTSDHRPVFLRVDVPLVSPADLAPPAAVRESAAGAGSASPGASNGVDPRVRLPVEIDPEAWERRAAGRKREIAAGWTMFLGSTRQGALILGTLLAATAGGYWLFRSSS
;
A
#
# COMPACT_ATOMS: atom_id res chain seq x y z
N MET A 1 12.51 -3.92 30.53
CA MET A 1 11.77 -2.65 30.34
C MET A 1 10.75 -2.95 29.25
N THR A 2 9.52 -2.45 29.32
CA THR A 2 8.58 -2.65 28.20
C THR A 2 9.07 -1.75 27.07
N ASP A 3 9.56 -2.34 25.98
CA ASP A 3 10.00 -1.58 24.82
C ASP A 3 8.83 -0.74 24.32
N SER A 4 9.05 0.56 24.09
CA SER A 4 8.02 1.44 23.56
C SER A 4 7.64 1.02 22.15
N THR A 5 6.35 1.04 21.85
CA THR A 5 5.83 0.61 20.54
C THR A 5 4.83 1.60 19.98
N LEU A 6 4.76 1.69 18.66
CA LEU A 6 3.71 2.34 17.89
C LEU A 6 2.57 1.34 17.59
N ASP A 7 1.32 1.68 17.95
CA ASP A 7 0.13 0.92 17.52
C ASP A 7 -0.27 1.32 16.09
N LEU A 8 -0.02 0.41 15.14
CA LEU A 8 -0.23 0.60 13.72
C LEU A 8 -1.37 -0.30 13.21
N LEU A 9 -2.29 0.30 12.44
CA LEU A 9 -3.28 -0.43 11.64
C LEU A 9 -2.97 -0.25 10.15
N VAL A 10 -2.74 -1.36 9.45
CA VAL A 10 -2.65 -1.40 7.98
C VAL A 10 -3.87 -2.14 7.47
N LEU A 11 -4.59 -1.56 6.51
CA LEU A 11 -5.75 -2.19 5.85
C LEU A 11 -5.56 -2.16 4.34
N THR A 12 -5.85 -3.26 3.66
CA THR A 12 -5.92 -3.31 2.21
C THR A 12 -7.33 -3.62 1.72
N PHE A 13 -7.75 -2.98 0.63
CA PHE A 13 -9.06 -3.21 0.03
C PHE A 13 -9.08 -2.90 -1.47
N ASN A 14 -9.46 -3.89 -2.28
CA ASN A 14 -9.86 -3.66 -3.65
C ASN A 14 -11.31 -3.15 -3.67
N CYS A 15 -11.51 -1.90 -4.09
CA CYS A 15 -12.77 -1.16 -4.04
C CYS A 15 -13.69 -1.41 -5.24
N ALA A 16 -13.27 -2.24 -6.20
CA ALA A 16 -14.01 -2.56 -7.43
C ALA A 16 -14.53 -1.32 -8.20
N ALA A 17 -13.77 -0.23 -8.18
CA ALA A 17 -14.06 1.06 -8.80
C ALA A 17 -15.38 1.72 -8.32
N LYS A 18 -15.85 1.39 -7.11
CA LYS A 18 -17.07 1.94 -6.52
C LYS A 18 -16.80 2.79 -5.28
N LEU A 19 -17.68 3.76 -5.04
CA LEU A 19 -17.70 4.49 -3.78
C LEU A 19 -18.05 3.55 -2.64
N VAL A 20 -17.25 3.55 -1.57
CA VAL A 20 -17.52 2.81 -0.36
C VAL A 20 -18.76 3.37 0.34
N ASN A 21 -19.62 2.51 0.89
CA ASN A 21 -20.71 2.94 1.78
C ASN A 21 -20.12 3.27 3.16
N VAL A 22 -20.23 4.53 3.58
CA VAL A 22 -19.56 5.04 4.80
C VAL A 22 -20.05 4.34 6.08
N PRO A 23 -21.36 4.27 6.37
CA PRO A 23 -21.85 3.52 7.54
C PRO A 23 -21.44 2.03 7.52
N GLU A 24 -21.59 1.35 6.38
CA GLU A 24 -21.26 -0.07 6.26
C GLU A 24 -19.78 -0.34 6.55
N PHE A 25 -18.90 0.44 5.91
CA PHE A 25 -17.47 0.29 6.09
C PHE A 25 -17.03 0.70 7.49
N ALA A 26 -17.61 1.75 8.07
CA ALA A 26 -17.28 2.18 9.43
C ALA A 26 -17.61 1.10 10.46
N ARG A 27 -18.77 0.44 10.34
CA ARG A 27 -19.17 -0.66 11.24
C ARG A 27 -18.20 -1.83 11.16
N HIS A 28 -17.81 -2.24 9.95
CA HIS A 28 -16.85 -3.32 9.76
C HIS A 28 -15.45 -2.93 10.24
N LEU A 29 -15.01 -1.71 9.95
CA LEU A 29 -13.71 -1.18 10.35
C LEU A 29 -13.59 -1.06 11.88
N ARG A 30 -14.70 -0.79 12.58
CA ARG A 30 -14.74 -0.78 14.05
C ARG A 30 -14.20 -2.09 14.64
N THR A 31 -14.51 -3.24 14.05
CA THR A 31 -13.97 -4.54 14.47
C THR A 31 -12.43 -4.57 14.42
N ALA A 32 -11.81 -3.95 13.41
CA ALA A 32 -10.35 -3.84 13.35
C ALA A 32 -9.77 -2.87 14.40
N LEU A 33 -10.53 -1.83 14.77
CA LEU A 33 -10.18 -0.88 15.84
C LEU A 33 -10.37 -1.46 17.25
N GLU A 34 -11.22 -2.46 17.43
CA GLU A 34 -11.51 -3.10 18.73
C GLU A 34 -10.62 -4.31 19.02
N ARG A 35 -10.18 -5.02 17.98
CA ARG A 35 -9.59 -6.34 18.17
C ARG A 35 -8.27 -6.28 18.93
N GLU A 36 -8.29 -6.89 20.11
CA GLU A 36 -7.15 -6.99 21.04
C GLU A 36 -6.56 -5.63 21.44
N ALA A 37 -7.40 -4.60 21.57
CA ALA A 37 -6.96 -3.29 22.04
C ALA A 37 -8.07 -2.50 22.77
N ALA A 38 -7.67 -1.70 23.75
CA ALA A 38 -8.55 -0.83 24.52
C ALA A 38 -8.63 0.61 23.97
N ASP A 39 -7.71 1.01 23.08
CA ASP A 39 -7.62 2.36 22.51
C ASP A 39 -7.45 2.30 20.98
N LEU A 40 -7.64 3.44 20.32
CA LEU A 40 -7.47 3.62 18.87
C LEU A 40 -5.98 3.53 18.46
N PRO A 41 -5.66 2.96 17.28
CA PRO A 41 -4.30 2.93 16.77
C PRO A 41 -3.77 4.36 16.56
N GLU A 42 -2.46 4.55 16.71
CA GLU A 42 -1.82 5.86 16.56
C GLU A 42 -1.69 6.27 15.09
N VAL A 43 -1.43 5.29 14.22
CA VAL A 43 -1.28 5.45 12.76
C VAL A 43 -2.15 4.44 12.03
N VAL A 44 -2.86 4.90 10.99
CA VAL A 44 -3.67 4.06 10.11
C VAL A 44 -3.21 4.24 8.67
N VAL A 45 -2.97 3.13 7.98
CA VAL A 45 -2.61 3.11 6.55
C VAL A 45 -3.64 2.33 5.77
N LEU A 46 -4.24 2.97 4.77
CA LEU A 46 -5.16 2.31 3.84
C LEU A 46 -4.47 2.10 2.49
N SER A 47 -4.37 0.84 2.08
CA SER A 47 -3.89 0.38 0.78
C SER A 47 -5.08 0.04 -0.11
N LEU A 48 -5.36 0.88 -1.11
CA LEU A 48 -6.59 0.76 -1.90
C LEU A 48 -6.26 0.38 -3.34
N GLN A 49 -7.04 -0.52 -3.92
CA GLN A 49 -6.92 -0.92 -5.32
C GLN A 49 -8.26 -0.73 -6.02
N GLU A 50 -8.22 -0.41 -7.32
CA GLU A 50 -9.43 -0.05 -8.08
C GLU A 50 -10.25 1.01 -7.34
N VAL A 51 -9.58 2.04 -6.82
CA VAL A 51 -10.20 3.02 -5.92
C VAL A 51 -11.37 3.77 -6.57
N ALA A 52 -11.34 3.95 -7.89
CA ALA A 52 -12.32 4.67 -8.69
C ALA A 52 -12.32 4.12 -10.14
N PRO A 53 -13.22 4.55 -11.03
CA PRO A 53 -13.16 4.24 -12.47
C PRO A 53 -11.84 4.66 -13.15
N LEU A 54 -11.40 3.97 -14.20
CA LEU A 54 -10.04 4.13 -14.78
C LEU A 54 -9.78 5.53 -15.27
N SER A 55 -10.77 6.11 -15.92
CA SER A 55 -10.72 7.48 -16.38
C SER A 55 -10.44 8.45 -15.23
N TYR A 56 -11.13 8.28 -14.10
CA TYR A 56 -11.02 9.16 -12.95
C TYR A 56 -9.66 9.01 -12.28
N ALA A 57 -9.23 7.78 -12.06
CA ALA A 57 -7.96 7.46 -11.43
C ALA A 57 -6.75 7.90 -12.27
N PHE A 58 -6.88 7.83 -13.60
CA PHE A 58 -5.85 8.33 -14.53
C PHE A 58 -5.83 9.85 -14.63
N ILE A 59 -6.98 10.53 -14.54
CA ILE A 59 -7.00 12.00 -14.50
C ILE A 59 -6.42 12.50 -13.18
N GLY A 60 -6.87 11.97 -12.04
CA GLY A 60 -6.29 12.20 -10.72
C GLY A 60 -7.18 13.01 -9.76
N ASP A 61 -6.53 13.84 -8.95
CA ASP A 61 -7.03 14.41 -7.68
C ASP A 61 -8.48 14.90 -7.68
N TYR A 62 -8.88 15.70 -8.67
CA TYR A 62 -10.24 16.25 -8.73
C TYR A 62 -11.32 15.16 -8.68
N PHE A 63 -11.13 14.07 -9.43
CA PHE A 63 -12.11 12.97 -9.49
C PHE A 63 -11.97 11.99 -8.33
N LEU A 64 -10.77 11.90 -7.73
CA LEU A 64 -10.49 10.97 -6.63
C LEU A 64 -10.88 11.52 -5.26
N LYS A 65 -11.01 12.84 -5.11
CA LYS A 65 -11.33 13.52 -3.85
C LYS A 65 -12.49 12.86 -3.10
N GLN A 66 -13.64 12.67 -3.75
CA GLN A 66 -14.82 12.05 -3.14
C GLN A 66 -14.59 10.60 -2.68
N TYR A 67 -13.70 9.85 -3.36
CA TYR A 67 -13.42 8.46 -2.98
C TYR A 67 -12.58 8.44 -1.69
N PHE A 68 -11.55 9.28 -1.62
CA PHE A 68 -10.70 9.41 -0.43
C PHE A 68 -11.45 9.99 0.77
N GLU A 69 -12.29 11.01 0.57
CA GLU A 69 -13.08 11.61 1.65
C GLU A 69 -13.96 10.59 2.36
N ARG A 70 -14.64 9.71 1.61
CA ARG A 70 -15.49 8.65 2.21
C ARG A 70 -14.71 7.67 3.08
N PHE A 71 -13.48 7.32 2.73
CA PHE A 71 -12.65 6.48 3.60
C PHE A 71 -12.24 7.22 4.89
N GLY A 72 -11.92 8.51 4.79
CA GLY A 72 -11.63 9.34 5.97
C GLY A 72 -12.84 9.53 6.89
N GLU A 73 -14.03 9.74 6.32
CA GLU A 73 -15.30 9.80 7.03
C GLU A 73 -15.60 8.48 7.75
N ALA A 74 -15.47 7.36 7.04
CA ALA A 74 -15.74 6.04 7.61
C ALA A 74 -14.76 5.67 8.74
N LEU A 75 -13.47 6.02 8.60
CA LEU A 75 -12.49 5.83 9.67
C LEU A 75 -12.84 6.64 10.93
N ASN A 76 -13.20 7.92 10.78
CA ASN A 76 -13.55 8.76 11.91
C ASN A 76 -14.90 8.38 12.54
N LEU A 77 -15.86 7.91 11.74
CA LEU A 77 -17.11 7.35 12.23
C LEU A 77 -16.85 6.06 13.04
N ALA A 78 -16.05 5.13 12.51
CA ALA A 78 -15.66 3.91 13.22
C ALA A 78 -14.99 4.21 14.57
N ALA A 79 -14.08 5.18 14.58
CA ALA A 79 -13.39 5.63 15.79
C ALA A 79 -14.35 6.22 16.83
N SER A 80 -15.31 7.04 16.39
CA SER A 80 -16.32 7.64 17.27
C SER A 80 -17.20 6.57 17.91
N LEU A 81 -17.65 5.59 17.13
CA LEU A 81 -18.47 4.47 17.60
C LEU A 81 -17.72 3.60 18.61
N HIS A 82 -16.42 3.37 18.40
CA HIS A 82 -15.57 2.62 19.31
C HIS A 82 -15.49 3.30 20.69
N LEU A 83 -15.18 4.60 20.72
CA LEU A 83 -15.02 5.35 21.97
C LEU A 83 -16.34 5.53 22.75
N GLN A 84 -17.48 5.61 22.05
CA GLN A 84 -18.79 5.64 22.70
C GLN A 84 -19.10 4.33 23.45
N THR A 85 -18.74 3.19 22.86
CA THR A 85 -18.99 1.86 23.46
C THR A 85 -18.15 1.65 24.74
N GLY A 86 -16.91 2.14 24.75
CA GLY A 86 -16.05 2.09 25.95
C GLY A 86 -16.61 2.88 27.14
N ASN A 87 -17.17 4.09 26.90
CA ASN A 87 -17.76 4.92 27.95
C ASN A 87 -19.03 4.31 28.59
N HIS A 88 -19.79 3.51 27.85
CA HIS A 88 -20.99 2.85 28.38
C HIS A 88 -20.69 1.62 29.24
N GLN A 89 -19.55 0.94 29.04
CA GLN A 89 -19.14 -0.20 29.87
C GLN A 89 -18.68 0.25 31.27
N ASP A 90 -18.07 1.43 31.40
CA ASP A 90 -17.66 1.99 32.71
C ASP A 90 -18.84 2.58 33.52
N ALA A 91 -19.95 2.93 32.87
CA ALA A 91 -21.15 3.48 33.53
C ALA A 91 -22.17 2.40 33.97
N SER A 92 -21.99 1.14 33.56
CA SER A 92 -22.95 0.04 33.76
C SER A 92 -22.85 -0.65 35.15
N ALA A 93 -22.26 -0.01 36.16
CA ALA A 93 -22.29 -0.53 37.53
C ALA A 93 -23.57 -0.16 38.31
N THR A 94 -24.47 0.67 37.75
CA THR A 94 -25.76 0.96 38.37
C THR A 94 -26.88 1.23 37.37
N SER A 95 -27.95 0.44 37.53
CA SER A 95 -29.30 0.58 36.95
C SER A 95 -29.52 0.08 35.51
N SER A 96 -30.40 -0.92 35.45
CA SER A 96 -31.10 -1.47 34.30
C SER A 96 -32.00 -0.44 33.61
N THR A 97 -32.23 -0.67 32.31
CA THR A 97 -33.06 0.06 31.33
C THR A 97 -32.42 1.30 30.71
N SER A 98 -31.85 1.15 29.50
CA SER A 98 -31.81 2.24 28.52
C SER A 98 -31.67 1.69 27.11
N SER A 99 -32.71 1.92 26.31
CA SER A 99 -32.71 1.91 24.84
C SER A 99 -31.50 2.65 24.27
N LEU A 100 -30.82 2.05 23.30
CA LEU A 100 -29.80 2.72 22.49
C LEU A 100 -30.43 3.93 21.78
N PRO A 101 -29.83 5.13 21.82
CA PRO A 101 -30.30 6.22 20.98
C PRO A 101 -29.98 5.90 19.52
N LEU A 102 -31.01 5.92 18.66
CA LEU A 102 -30.86 5.93 17.21
C LEU A 102 -29.99 7.14 16.83
N VAL A 103 -28.75 6.89 16.41
CA VAL A 103 -27.85 7.95 15.94
C VAL A 103 -28.21 8.26 14.49
N HIS A 104 -29.27 9.03 14.28
CA HIS A 104 -29.37 9.91 13.13
C HIS A 104 -28.45 11.11 13.39
N THR A 105 -27.17 10.97 13.09
CA THR A 105 -26.29 12.14 12.96
C THR A 105 -26.01 12.35 11.48
N SER A 106 -26.75 13.29 10.89
CA SER A 106 -26.11 14.22 9.96
C SER A 106 -24.80 14.71 10.60
N PRO A 107 -23.71 14.90 9.84
CA PRO A 107 -22.42 15.28 10.42
C PRO A 107 -22.59 16.59 11.18
N SER A 108 -22.71 16.50 12.50
CA SER A 108 -22.76 17.66 13.37
C SER A 108 -21.41 18.35 13.22
N ASN A 109 -21.45 19.56 12.71
CA ASN A 109 -20.34 20.40 12.31
C ASN A 109 -19.55 20.94 13.53
N GLY A 110 -19.12 20.05 14.43
CA GLY A 110 -18.47 20.41 15.70
C GLY A 110 -17.73 19.30 16.46
N GLY A 111 -17.77 18.04 16.03
CA GLY A 111 -16.93 16.97 16.60
C GLY A 111 -15.51 17.01 16.01
N ARG A 112 -14.47 17.00 16.84
CA ARG A 112 -13.08 16.88 16.36
C ARG A 112 -12.87 15.49 15.76
N ASN A 113 -12.37 15.41 14.53
CA ASN A 113 -11.92 14.17 13.92
C ASN A 113 -10.85 13.49 14.80
N HIS A 114 -10.99 12.18 15.03
CA HIS A 114 -10.02 11.38 15.77
C HIS A 114 -8.75 11.08 14.97
N PHE A 115 -8.89 10.99 13.64
CA PHE A 115 -7.81 10.76 12.70
C PHE A 115 -7.72 11.89 11.69
N THR A 116 -6.51 12.41 11.49
CA THR A 116 -6.20 13.40 10.45
C THR A 116 -5.56 12.70 9.26
N LEU A 117 -6.05 13.00 8.05
CA LEU A 117 -5.40 12.57 6.81
C LEU A 117 -4.09 13.34 6.64
N ILE A 118 -2.98 12.63 6.65
CA ILE A 118 -1.63 13.20 6.49
C ILE A 118 -1.26 13.29 5.02
N ARG A 119 -1.48 12.19 4.29
CA ARG A 119 -1.14 12.10 2.86
C ARG A 119 -2.01 11.06 2.17
N ALA A 120 -2.47 11.38 0.96
CA ALA A 120 -3.08 10.43 0.03
C ALA A 120 -2.41 10.57 -1.34
N LEU A 121 -2.14 9.44 -2.00
CA LEU A 121 -1.47 9.37 -3.29
C LEU A 121 -2.02 8.20 -4.11
N ASN A 122 -1.89 8.26 -5.44
CA ASN A 122 -2.25 7.14 -6.30
C ASN A 122 -1.31 7.00 -7.52
N VAL A 123 -1.13 5.76 -7.98
CA VAL A 123 -0.62 5.43 -9.31
C VAL A 123 -1.70 4.67 -10.05
N GLY A 124 -2.30 5.33 -11.03
CA GLY A 124 -3.55 4.87 -11.63
C GLY A 124 -4.56 4.42 -10.57
N TYR A 125 -4.92 3.14 -10.55
CA TYR A 125 -5.92 2.56 -9.65
C TYR A 125 -5.48 2.25 -8.23
N THR A 126 -4.17 2.26 -7.97
CA THR A 126 -3.63 1.88 -6.68
C THR A 126 -3.38 3.13 -5.89
N ALA A 127 -3.98 3.23 -4.71
CA ALA A 127 -3.83 4.37 -3.83
C ALA A 127 -3.32 3.95 -2.45
N ILE A 128 -2.70 4.90 -1.77
CA ILE A 128 -2.30 4.77 -0.37
C ILE A 128 -2.78 6.01 0.38
N MET A 129 -3.29 5.81 1.59
CA MET A 129 -3.71 6.89 2.49
C MET A 129 -3.08 6.67 3.86
N LEU A 130 -2.45 7.71 4.40
CA LEU A 130 -1.82 7.73 5.72
C LEU A 130 -2.58 8.67 6.64
N PHE A 131 -3.08 8.13 7.75
CA PHE A 131 -3.77 8.87 8.79
C PHE A 131 -3.03 8.74 10.12
N ALA A 132 -3.16 9.75 10.99
CA ALA A 132 -2.65 9.68 12.35
C ALA A 132 -3.60 10.36 13.34
N ARG A 133 -3.57 9.88 14.59
CA ARG A 133 -4.23 10.55 15.73
C ARG A 133 -3.53 11.85 16.09
N HIS A 134 -2.20 11.84 16.05
CA HIS A 134 -1.35 12.99 16.35
C HIS A 134 -0.53 13.33 15.11
N PRO A 135 -1.02 14.21 14.22
CA PRO A 135 -0.37 14.51 12.93
C PRO A 135 1.06 15.03 13.10
N ASP A 136 1.32 15.78 14.17
CA ASP A 136 2.64 16.36 14.45
C ASP A 136 3.73 15.32 14.75
N ARG A 137 3.34 14.06 15.04
CA ARG A 137 4.29 12.96 15.27
C ARG A 137 4.82 12.32 13.99
N LEU A 138 4.26 12.65 12.82
CA LEU A 138 4.73 12.14 11.54
C LEU A 138 5.44 13.24 10.77
N THR A 139 6.76 13.09 10.63
CA THR A 139 7.64 14.05 9.96
C THR A 139 8.39 13.37 8.79
N ASN A 140 9.15 14.15 8.02
CA ASN A 140 9.95 13.68 6.89
C ASN A 140 9.17 12.75 5.92
N ILE A 141 7.98 13.21 5.49
CA ILE A 141 7.10 12.40 4.64
C ILE A 141 7.63 12.41 3.20
N GLN A 142 7.97 11.23 2.70
CA GLN A 142 8.44 10.98 1.35
C GLN A 142 7.45 10.09 0.60
N ALA A 143 7.48 10.18 -0.73
CA ALA A 143 6.57 9.46 -1.61
C ALA A 143 7.33 8.83 -2.77
N ALA A 144 6.85 7.69 -3.24
CA ALA A 144 7.39 7.00 -4.40
C ALA A 144 6.26 6.36 -5.20
N GLU A 145 6.42 6.22 -6.51
CA GLU A 145 5.45 5.53 -7.36
C GLU A 145 6.15 4.73 -8.47
N VAL A 146 5.55 3.60 -8.83
CA VAL A 146 5.97 2.80 -9.98
C VAL A 146 4.74 2.25 -10.70
N GLY A 147 4.71 2.43 -12.02
CA GLY A 147 3.74 1.78 -12.91
C GLY A 147 4.39 0.59 -13.60
N PHE A 148 3.65 -0.50 -13.75
CA PHE A 148 4.09 -1.69 -14.49
C PHE A 148 2.93 -2.37 -15.23
N GLY A 149 1.87 -1.61 -15.49
CA GLY A 149 0.74 -2.00 -16.31
C GLY A 149 1.05 -1.92 -17.80
N VAL A 150 0.01 -1.76 -18.61
CA VAL A 150 0.18 -1.67 -20.06
C VAL A 150 0.93 -0.38 -20.38
N ALA A 151 2.01 -0.47 -21.16
CA ALA A 151 2.86 0.68 -21.51
C ALA A 151 3.37 1.48 -20.29
N GLU A 152 3.72 0.78 -19.21
CA GLU A 152 4.20 1.35 -17.93
C GLU A 152 3.16 2.21 -17.19
N MET A 153 1.88 2.10 -17.55
CA MET A 153 0.78 2.84 -16.92
C MET A 153 0.34 2.18 -15.60
N GLY A 154 -0.23 2.98 -14.71
CA GLY A 154 -0.69 2.62 -13.36
C GLY A 154 -1.99 1.83 -13.30
N ASN A 155 -2.46 1.19 -14.37
CA ASN A 155 -3.57 0.23 -14.24
C ASN A 155 -3.16 -1.00 -13.39
N LYS A 156 -1.85 -1.22 -13.26
CA LYS A 156 -1.17 -2.02 -12.26
C LYS A 156 0.10 -1.26 -11.82
N GLY A 157 0.37 -1.22 -10.53
CA GLY A 157 1.46 -0.39 -10.01
C GLY A 157 1.61 -0.51 -8.50
N ALA A 158 2.50 0.31 -7.95
CA ALA A 158 2.64 0.48 -6.52
C ALA A 158 2.92 1.95 -6.14
N VAL A 159 2.44 2.34 -4.97
CA VAL A 159 2.69 3.65 -4.35
C VAL A 159 3.31 3.42 -2.99
N GLY A 160 4.36 4.17 -2.69
CA GLY A 160 5.06 4.15 -1.42
C GLY A 160 4.88 5.44 -0.63
N LEU A 161 4.75 5.32 0.69
CA LEU A 161 4.93 6.41 1.64
C LEU A 161 6.01 6.03 2.64
N ARG A 162 6.88 6.99 2.97
CA ARG A 162 7.85 6.85 4.05
C ARG A 162 7.72 8.03 4.99
N ALA A 163 7.76 7.79 6.28
CA ALA A 163 7.68 8.85 7.30
C ALA A 163 8.50 8.47 8.53
N LEU A 164 9.02 9.48 9.21
CA LEU A 164 9.58 9.35 10.55
C LEU A 164 8.45 9.53 11.55
N TYR A 165 8.27 8.56 12.45
CA TYR A 165 7.38 8.66 13.59
C TYR A 165 8.20 9.07 14.82
N GLU A 166 7.80 10.15 15.49
CA GLU A 166 8.42 10.64 16.72
C GLU A 166 7.44 10.49 17.89
N ALA A 167 7.81 9.64 18.84
CA ALA A 167 7.07 9.53 20.09
C ALA A 167 7.35 10.76 20.99
N GLY A 168 6.39 11.08 21.85
CA GLY A 168 6.47 12.27 22.72
C GLY A 168 7.58 12.22 23.79
N ASN A 169 8.32 11.11 23.88
CA ASN A 169 9.42 10.89 24.81
C ASN A 169 10.81 10.97 24.14
N GLY A 170 10.88 11.36 22.87
CA GLY A 170 12.12 11.49 22.11
C GLY A 170 12.56 10.22 21.37
N GLU A 171 11.86 9.10 21.54
CA GLU A 171 12.07 7.90 20.71
C GLU A 171 11.47 8.12 19.32
N SER A 172 12.09 7.53 18.30
CA SER A 172 11.59 7.62 16.93
C SER A 172 11.84 6.34 16.15
N THR A 173 11.05 6.12 15.11
CA THR A 173 11.21 5.01 14.17
C THR A 173 10.78 5.44 12.77
N GLU A 174 11.46 4.96 11.72
CA GLU A 174 11.08 5.27 10.34
C GLU A 174 10.25 4.12 9.75
N LEU A 175 9.16 4.47 9.08
CA LEU A 175 8.19 3.52 8.53
C LEU A 175 8.09 3.73 7.03
N THR A 176 8.16 2.63 6.27
CA THR A 176 7.94 2.59 4.83
C THR A 176 6.73 1.69 4.56
N PHE A 177 5.75 2.22 3.84
CA PHE A 177 4.53 1.53 3.43
C PHE A 177 4.48 1.46 1.92
N VAL A 178 4.20 0.29 1.36
CA VAL A 178 3.99 0.08 -0.07
C VAL A 178 2.60 -0.49 -0.28
N SER A 179 1.78 0.23 -1.06
CA SER A 179 0.50 -0.23 -1.57
C SER A 179 0.65 -0.70 -3.00
N THR A 180 0.18 -1.91 -3.34
CA THR A 180 0.36 -2.44 -4.70
C THR A 180 -0.86 -3.19 -5.25
N HIS A 181 -0.99 -3.19 -6.57
CA HIS A 181 -1.94 -4.00 -7.32
C HIS A 181 -1.18 -4.80 -8.38
N LEU A 182 -0.99 -6.11 -8.15
CA LEU A 182 -0.22 -6.97 -9.04
C LEU A 182 -1.08 -7.58 -10.16
N ALA A 183 -0.44 -8.21 -11.15
CA ALA A 183 -1.13 -8.80 -12.29
C ALA A 183 -2.21 -9.84 -11.89
N ALA A 184 -3.43 -9.60 -12.35
CA ALA A 184 -4.59 -10.48 -12.15
C ALA A 184 -4.54 -11.73 -13.03
N MET A 185 -5.52 -12.64 -12.84
CA MET A 185 -5.69 -13.95 -13.50
C MET A 185 -4.78 -15.06 -12.98
N GLU A 186 -5.30 -16.29 -13.02
CA GLU A 186 -4.69 -17.51 -12.48
C GLU A 186 -3.31 -17.78 -13.09
N TRP A 187 -3.19 -17.68 -14.41
CA TRP A 187 -1.98 -17.99 -15.18
C TRP A 187 -0.85 -16.95 -15.07
N ASN A 188 -1.12 -15.77 -14.52
CA ASN A 188 -0.15 -14.67 -14.46
C ASN A 188 0.81 -14.72 -13.27
N LEU A 189 1.07 -15.92 -12.72
CA LEU A 189 2.01 -16.11 -11.62
C LEU A 189 3.41 -15.53 -11.92
N PRO A 190 4.04 -15.82 -13.08
CA PRO A 190 5.34 -15.23 -13.41
C PRO A 190 5.29 -13.70 -13.49
N ARG A 191 4.17 -13.14 -13.98
CA ARG A 191 3.99 -11.70 -14.10
C ARG A 191 3.86 -11.02 -12.73
N ARG A 192 3.21 -11.65 -11.75
CA ARG A 192 3.16 -11.14 -10.37
C ARG A 192 4.55 -11.07 -9.74
N ASN A 193 5.36 -12.12 -9.89
CA ASN A 193 6.75 -12.09 -9.41
C ASN A 193 7.57 -11.01 -10.14
N ALA A 194 7.39 -10.84 -11.45
CA ALA A 194 8.03 -9.77 -12.22
C ALA A 194 7.58 -8.38 -11.78
N ASN A 195 6.31 -8.19 -11.40
CA ASN A 195 5.80 -6.94 -10.84
C ASN A 195 6.47 -6.60 -9.51
N TRP A 196 6.67 -7.57 -8.62
CA TRP A 196 7.49 -7.36 -7.42
C TRP A 196 8.92 -6.95 -7.77
N GLY A 197 9.53 -7.59 -8.78
CA GLY A 197 10.81 -7.17 -9.34
C GLY A 197 10.84 -5.71 -9.80
N ALA A 198 9.78 -5.24 -10.46
CA ALA A 198 9.67 -3.84 -10.89
C ALA A 198 9.57 -2.88 -9.70
N ILE A 199 8.86 -3.26 -8.63
CA ILE A 199 8.78 -2.47 -7.39
C ILE A 199 10.16 -2.32 -6.75
N MET A 200 10.90 -3.42 -6.59
CA MET A 200 12.25 -3.37 -6.00
C MET A 200 13.22 -2.50 -6.81
N ARG A 201 13.09 -2.50 -8.15
CA ARG A 201 13.95 -1.73 -9.05
C ARG A 201 13.60 -0.25 -9.12
N GLY A 202 12.32 0.08 -9.11
CA GLY A 202 11.85 1.41 -9.55
C GLY A 202 11.04 2.20 -8.53
N LEU A 203 10.57 1.61 -7.44
CA LEU A 203 9.87 2.36 -6.38
C LEU A 203 10.92 2.96 -5.43
N THR A 204 11.42 4.14 -5.77
CA THR A 204 12.46 4.83 -5.01
C THR A 204 11.99 6.19 -4.50
N PHE A 205 12.46 6.59 -3.32
CA PHE A 205 12.02 7.80 -2.61
C PHE A 205 12.85 9.06 -2.96
N GLU A 206 13.83 8.91 -3.83
CA GLU A 206 14.59 9.98 -4.50
C GLU A 206 14.94 9.49 -5.92
N ASP A 207 15.16 10.44 -6.85
CA ASP A 207 15.55 10.18 -8.23
C ASP A 207 17.00 9.63 -8.28
N PRO A 208 17.21 8.36 -8.66
CA PRO A 208 18.55 7.77 -8.68
C PRO A 208 19.48 8.42 -9.71
N GLU A 209 18.97 8.96 -10.82
CA GLU A 209 19.82 9.63 -11.82
C GLU A 209 20.34 10.96 -11.28
N GLU A 210 19.53 11.69 -10.50
CA GLU A 210 19.99 12.92 -9.86
C GLU A 210 21.05 12.63 -8.78
N VAL A 211 20.93 11.51 -8.06
CA VAL A 211 21.98 11.03 -7.14
C VAL A 211 23.27 10.75 -7.91
N LEU A 212 23.20 9.99 -9.01
CA LEU A 212 24.34 9.69 -9.86
C LEU A 212 24.98 10.97 -10.41
N SER A 213 24.16 11.94 -10.84
CA SER A 213 24.62 13.22 -11.39
C SER A 213 25.39 14.04 -10.35
N ARG A 214 24.89 14.10 -9.09
CA ARG A 214 25.55 14.76 -7.97
C ARG A 214 26.88 14.10 -7.64
N MET A 215 26.89 12.77 -7.52
CA MET A 215 28.12 12.02 -7.22
C MET A 215 29.20 12.18 -8.30
N ARG A 216 28.81 12.16 -9.59
CA ARG A 216 29.73 12.43 -10.72
C ARG A 216 30.33 13.83 -10.64
N ARG A 217 29.52 14.85 -10.30
CA ARG A 217 29.98 16.24 -10.11
C ARG A 217 30.95 16.35 -8.94
N ASP A 218 30.65 15.73 -7.81
CA ASP A 218 31.52 15.73 -6.62
C ASP A 218 32.86 15.05 -6.90
N ALA A 219 32.85 13.90 -7.60
CA ALA A 219 34.06 13.20 -7.99
C ALA A 219 34.93 14.05 -8.94
N ALA A 220 34.31 14.72 -9.93
CA ALA A 220 35.00 15.63 -10.82
C ALA A 220 35.64 16.81 -10.05
N SER A 221 34.93 17.41 -9.09
CA SER A 221 35.48 18.50 -8.27
C SER A 221 36.69 18.07 -7.43
N ARG A 222 36.67 16.86 -6.85
CA ARG A 222 37.79 16.30 -6.08
C ARG A 222 39.00 16.02 -6.97
N SER A 223 38.79 15.47 -8.16
CA SER A 223 39.86 15.24 -9.14
C SER A 223 40.54 16.55 -9.57
N GLN A 224 39.77 17.62 -9.78
CA GLN A 224 40.33 18.96 -10.08
C GLN A 224 41.15 19.51 -8.91
N SER A 225 40.66 19.41 -7.68
CA SER A 225 41.39 19.86 -6.47
C SER A 225 42.72 19.12 -6.29
N ARG A 226 42.77 17.82 -6.63
CA ARG A 226 44.00 17.02 -6.59
C ARG A 226 44.99 17.37 -7.69
N SER A 227 44.51 17.65 -8.91
CA SER A 227 45.40 18.04 -10.01
C SER A 227 46.15 19.36 -9.71
N LEU A 228 45.55 20.23 -8.90
CA LEU A 228 46.15 21.47 -8.41
C LEU A 228 47.13 21.25 -7.24
N SER A 229 46.97 20.16 -6.47
CA SER A 229 47.84 19.84 -5.33
C SER A 229 48.98 18.88 -5.67
N SER A 230 48.88 18.11 -6.76
CA SER A 230 49.85 17.08 -7.14
C SER A 230 50.96 17.58 -8.07
N SER A 231 51.08 18.89 -8.32
CA SER A 231 52.12 19.46 -9.19
C SER A 231 53.52 19.47 -8.55
N SER A 232 53.72 18.84 -7.39
CA SER A 232 54.95 18.95 -6.60
C SER A 232 55.53 17.64 -6.04
N GLU A 233 54.97 16.45 -6.33
CA GLU A 233 55.52 15.19 -5.78
C GLU A 233 55.66 14.09 -6.85
N GLU A 234 56.91 13.65 -7.09
CA GLU A 234 57.25 12.44 -7.84
C GLU A 234 56.94 11.20 -6.98
N GLY A 235 55.67 10.81 -6.91
CA GLY A 235 55.23 9.60 -6.21
C GLY A 235 55.36 8.32 -7.05
N ASP A 236 55.57 7.17 -6.39
CA ASP A 236 55.57 5.85 -7.02
C ASP A 236 54.22 5.57 -7.71
N ALA A 237 54.25 5.32 -9.02
CA ALA A 237 53.07 5.05 -9.84
C ALA A 237 52.23 3.88 -9.30
N SER A 238 52.86 2.92 -8.60
CA SER A 238 52.16 1.81 -7.94
C SER A 238 51.31 2.28 -6.75
N GLU A 239 51.83 3.17 -5.92
CA GLU A 239 51.12 3.73 -4.77
C GLU A 239 49.94 4.59 -5.23
N GLN A 240 50.14 5.42 -6.25
CA GLN A 240 49.09 6.23 -6.84
C GLN A 240 47.95 5.38 -7.43
N ALA A 241 48.29 4.27 -8.10
CA ALA A 241 47.30 3.32 -8.61
C ALA A 241 46.51 2.63 -7.49
N ARG A 242 47.15 2.31 -6.35
CA ARG A 242 46.48 1.73 -5.18
C ARG A 242 45.48 2.72 -4.57
N LEU A 243 45.90 3.96 -4.34
CA LEU A 243 45.05 5.03 -3.79
C LEU A 243 43.84 5.32 -4.68
N LEU A 244 44.01 5.30 -6.01
CA LEU A 244 42.89 5.43 -6.95
C LEU A 244 41.91 4.27 -6.83
N ARG A 245 42.38 3.03 -6.71
CA ARG A 245 41.50 1.85 -6.51
C ARG A 245 40.73 1.93 -5.20
N GLU A 246 41.39 2.33 -4.11
CA GLU A 246 40.75 2.52 -2.81
C GLU A 246 39.67 3.60 -2.87
N GLU A 247 39.94 4.72 -3.53
CA GLU A 247 38.95 5.79 -3.70
C GLU A 247 37.76 5.38 -4.57
N HIS A 248 38.00 4.68 -5.68
CA HIS A 248 36.92 4.13 -6.51
C HIS A 248 36.05 3.16 -5.71
N HIS A 249 36.67 2.29 -4.91
CA HIS A 249 35.94 1.38 -4.04
C HIS A 249 35.09 2.12 -3.00
N GLU A 250 35.62 3.16 -2.35
CA GLU A 250 34.84 3.98 -1.43
C GLU A 250 33.66 4.68 -2.10
N GLN A 251 33.84 5.18 -3.33
CA GLN A 251 32.77 5.81 -4.09
C GLN A 251 31.65 4.81 -4.42
N ASP A 252 32.01 3.59 -4.85
CA ASP A 252 31.06 2.52 -5.13
C ASP A 252 30.27 2.13 -3.87
N LEU A 253 30.94 2.01 -2.72
CA LEU A 253 30.28 1.71 -1.44
C LEU A 253 29.30 2.82 -1.02
N ARG A 254 29.67 4.09 -1.20
CA ARG A 254 28.78 5.24 -0.92
C ARG A 254 27.57 5.23 -1.85
N LEU A 255 27.76 4.93 -3.13
CA LEU A 255 26.68 4.83 -4.10
C LEU A 255 25.72 3.70 -3.75
N GLN A 256 26.24 2.51 -3.44
CA GLN A 256 25.44 1.36 -3.00
C GLN A 256 24.63 1.69 -1.74
N GLN A 257 25.24 2.34 -0.75
CA GLN A 257 24.55 2.77 0.46
C GLN A 257 23.42 3.76 0.16
N HIS A 258 23.67 4.72 -0.74
CA HIS A 258 22.66 5.70 -1.13
C HIS A 258 21.50 5.06 -1.89
N PHE A 259 21.79 4.14 -2.81
CA PHE A 259 20.78 3.35 -3.53
C PHE A 259 19.95 2.47 -2.58
N HIS A 260 20.57 1.93 -1.54
CA HIS A 260 19.85 1.22 -0.49
C HIS A 260 18.87 2.16 0.23
N ASN A 261 19.32 3.37 0.59
CA ASN A 261 18.51 4.36 1.31
C ASN A 261 17.30 4.86 0.50
N LEU A 262 17.42 5.00 -0.82
CA LEU A 262 16.28 5.38 -1.67
C LEU A 262 15.32 4.22 -1.97
N SER A 263 15.76 2.96 -1.81
CA SER A 263 14.94 1.77 -2.14
C SER A 263 13.82 1.51 -1.13
N VAL A 264 12.90 0.60 -1.44
CA VAL A 264 11.91 0.08 -0.47
C VAL A 264 12.53 -0.63 0.74
N PHE A 265 13.75 -1.15 0.59
CA PHE A 265 14.47 -1.87 1.65
C PHE A 265 15.43 -0.97 2.43
N LYS A 266 15.15 0.34 2.53
CA LYS A 266 15.97 1.28 3.30
C LYS A 266 16.35 0.66 4.65
N PRO A 267 17.65 0.48 4.96
CA PRO A 267 18.06 -0.36 6.08
C PRO A 267 17.61 0.17 7.45
N SER A 268 17.37 1.48 7.53
CA SER A 268 16.96 2.20 8.74
C SER A 268 15.45 2.41 8.86
N SER A 269 14.62 1.66 8.12
CA SER A 269 13.16 1.77 8.14
C SER A 269 12.50 0.40 8.30
N HIS A 270 11.39 0.35 9.04
CA HIS A 270 10.45 -0.78 8.94
C HIS A 270 9.76 -0.73 7.57
N LEU A 271 9.40 -1.89 7.02
CA LEU A 271 8.75 -2.01 5.72
C LEU A 271 7.47 -2.83 5.86
N PHE A 272 6.37 -2.28 5.35
CA PHE A 272 5.08 -2.94 5.19
C PHE A 272 4.66 -2.91 3.72
N VAL A 273 4.20 -4.04 3.21
CA VAL A 273 3.67 -4.18 1.84
C VAL A 273 2.25 -4.71 1.94
N ALA A 274 1.30 -3.96 1.41
CA ALA A 274 -0.11 -4.31 1.43
C ALA A 274 -0.70 -4.16 0.03
N GLY A 275 -1.70 -4.98 -0.29
CA GLY A 275 -2.43 -4.81 -1.54
C GLY A 275 -3.22 -6.02 -2.02
N ASP A 276 -3.90 -5.84 -3.14
CA ASP A 276 -4.34 -6.93 -4.01
C ASP A 276 -3.12 -7.48 -4.77
N LEU A 277 -2.46 -8.44 -4.13
CA LEU A 277 -1.30 -9.14 -4.69
C LEU A 277 -1.70 -10.16 -5.75
N ASN A 278 -3.01 -10.45 -5.90
CA ASN A 278 -3.58 -11.27 -6.95
C ASN A 278 -3.02 -12.70 -7.08
N TYR A 279 -2.26 -13.19 -6.11
CA TYR A 279 -1.85 -14.60 -6.05
C TYR A 279 -3.07 -15.49 -5.83
N ARG A 280 -3.07 -16.65 -6.47
CA ARG A 280 -4.22 -17.56 -6.53
C ARG A 280 -3.85 -18.92 -5.93
N ILE A 281 -4.83 -19.81 -5.83
CA ILE A 281 -4.59 -21.22 -5.47
C ILE A 281 -4.31 -22.12 -6.69
N SER A 282 -4.52 -21.61 -7.91
CA SER A 282 -4.32 -22.35 -9.17
C SER A 282 -3.74 -21.46 -10.27
N THR A 283 -3.02 -22.06 -11.22
CA THR A 283 -2.52 -21.41 -12.44
C THR A 283 -3.51 -21.51 -13.61
N THR A 284 -4.62 -22.24 -13.44
CA THR A 284 -5.67 -22.42 -14.44
C THR A 284 -7.04 -22.03 -13.87
N SER A 285 -7.98 -21.70 -14.75
CA SER A 285 -9.38 -21.46 -14.38
C SER A 285 -10.06 -22.73 -13.87
N PRO A 286 -11.10 -22.63 -13.02
CA PRO A 286 -11.87 -23.78 -12.57
C PRO A 286 -12.63 -24.44 -13.73
N THR A 287 -12.80 -25.75 -13.63
CA THR A 287 -13.72 -26.56 -14.44
C THR A 287 -15.06 -26.74 -13.70
N PRO A 288 -16.13 -27.21 -14.36
CA PRO A 288 -17.43 -27.45 -13.70
C PRO A 288 -17.40 -28.43 -12.52
N TYR A 289 -16.36 -29.25 -12.38
CA TYR A 289 -16.19 -30.25 -11.33
C TYR A 289 -15.14 -29.87 -10.29
N SER A 290 -14.63 -28.64 -10.35
CA SER A 290 -13.58 -28.18 -9.43
C SER A 290 -14.14 -28.02 -8.01
N ALA A 291 -13.38 -28.47 -7.01
CA ALA A 291 -13.70 -28.22 -5.61
C ALA A 291 -13.41 -26.76 -5.25
N PHE A 292 -14.32 -26.14 -4.51
CA PHE A 292 -14.21 -24.76 -4.06
C PHE A 292 -14.08 -24.73 -2.54
N PRO A 293 -13.28 -23.80 -1.97
CA PRO A 293 -13.29 -23.53 -0.55
C PRO A 293 -14.70 -23.29 -0.01
N ASN A 294 -15.02 -23.93 1.11
CA ASN A 294 -16.25 -23.78 1.86
C ASN A 294 -15.94 -23.15 3.23
N LEU A 295 -16.89 -22.39 3.79
CA LEU A 295 -16.75 -21.74 5.09
C LEU A 295 -17.25 -22.59 6.27
N ASP A 296 -18.00 -23.67 6.00
CA ASP A 296 -18.47 -24.62 7.00
C ASP A 296 -17.29 -25.48 7.51
N PRO A 297 -16.92 -25.40 8.81
CA PRO A 297 -15.88 -26.23 9.41
C PRO A 297 -16.12 -27.75 9.28
N GLY A 298 -17.37 -28.18 9.10
CA GLY A 298 -17.73 -29.58 8.89
C GLY A 298 -17.53 -30.07 7.45
N SER A 299 -17.23 -29.18 6.50
CA SER A 299 -17.04 -29.54 5.09
C SER A 299 -15.66 -30.15 4.84
N GLU A 300 -15.58 -31.20 4.03
CA GLU A 300 -14.30 -31.71 3.50
C GLU A 300 -13.52 -30.62 2.73
N ASN A 301 -14.26 -29.67 2.15
CA ASN A 301 -13.72 -28.52 1.44
C ASN A 301 -13.56 -27.28 2.32
N TYR A 302 -13.49 -27.43 3.65
CA TYR A 302 -13.23 -26.30 4.54
C TYR A 302 -11.97 -25.53 4.09
N TYR A 303 -12.05 -24.20 4.04
CA TYR A 303 -11.10 -23.37 3.30
C TYR A 303 -9.64 -23.57 3.72
N THR A 304 -9.36 -23.93 4.98
CA THR A 304 -8.00 -24.14 5.48
C THR A 304 -7.29 -25.26 4.71
N ASN A 305 -8.04 -26.23 4.20
CA ASN A 305 -7.51 -27.33 3.39
C ASN A 305 -6.95 -26.86 2.04
N PHE A 306 -7.23 -25.63 1.60
CA PHE A 306 -6.73 -25.07 0.34
C PHE A 306 -5.52 -24.14 0.51
N LEU A 307 -5.19 -23.72 1.75
CA LEU A 307 -4.11 -22.75 1.99
C LEU A 307 -2.74 -23.24 1.50
N HIS A 308 -2.47 -24.55 1.54
CA HIS A 308 -1.23 -25.13 1.03
C HIS A 308 -1.02 -24.93 -0.48
N LEU A 309 -2.09 -24.63 -1.23
CA LEU A 309 -2.05 -24.34 -2.67
C LEU A 309 -1.73 -22.88 -2.97
N ASP A 310 -1.81 -21.99 -1.97
CA ASP A 310 -1.60 -20.55 -2.11
C ASP A 310 -0.26 -20.25 -2.80
N GLN A 311 -0.34 -19.60 -3.96
CA GLN A 311 0.84 -19.28 -4.74
C GLN A 311 1.74 -18.28 -4.01
N LEU A 312 1.20 -17.27 -3.31
CA LEU A 312 2.04 -16.28 -2.62
C LEU A 312 2.94 -16.96 -1.60
N THR A 313 2.35 -17.78 -0.72
CA THR A 313 3.08 -18.51 0.31
C THR A 313 4.18 -19.36 -0.31
N ARG A 314 3.88 -20.15 -1.35
CA ARG A 314 4.87 -21.02 -2.01
C ARG A 314 5.98 -20.24 -2.71
N GLU A 315 5.66 -19.15 -3.42
CA GLU A 315 6.64 -18.33 -4.13
C GLU A 315 7.53 -17.54 -3.16
N ARG A 316 6.95 -17.00 -2.07
CA ARG A 316 7.67 -16.26 -1.03
C ARG A 316 8.64 -17.15 -0.27
N LEU A 317 8.17 -18.31 0.21
CA LEU A 317 9.01 -19.28 0.91
C LEU A 317 10.15 -19.83 0.04
N ALA A 318 9.94 -19.86 -1.28
CA ALA A 318 10.97 -20.25 -2.23
C ALA A 318 11.87 -19.09 -2.69
N GLY A 319 11.74 -17.90 -2.10
CA GLY A 319 12.57 -16.74 -2.40
C GLY A 319 12.39 -16.17 -3.82
N ARG A 320 11.24 -16.37 -4.46
CA ARG A 320 10.97 -15.89 -5.83
C ARG A 320 10.24 -14.55 -5.89
N THR A 321 9.68 -14.11 -4.77
CA THR A 321 8.89 -12.88 -4.65
C THR A 321 8.88 -12.43 -3.18
N LEU A 322 8.52 -11.16 -2.95
CA LEU A 322 8.39 -10.56 -1.60
C LEU A 322 9.62 -10.88 -0.70
N HIS A 323 10.83 -10.78 -1.27
CA HIS A 323 12.10 -11.16 -0.63
C HIS A 323 12.25 -10.62 0.79
N GLY A 324 12.57 -11.50 1.73
CA GLY A 324 12.77 -11.18 3.15
C GLY A 324 11.50 -10.90 3.95
N LEU A 325 10.36 -10.66 3.30
CA LEU A 325 9.12 -10.30 4.00
C LEU A 325 8.47 -11.52 4.66
N SER A 326 7.93 -11.27 5.85
CA SER A 326 7.12 -12.19 6.63
C SER A 326 5.65 -11.83 6.53
N GLU A 327 4.82 -12.82 6.81
CA GLU A 327 3.37 -12.69 6.85
C GLU A 327 2.86 -13.45 8.07
N SER A 328 1.96 -12.82 8.82
CA SER A 328 1.29 -13.48 9.94
C SER A 328 0.42 -14.64 9.43
N PRO A 329 0.23 -15.73 10.21
CA PRO A 329 -0.60 -16.85 9.77
C PRO A 329 -1.99 -16.40 9.29
N VAL A 330 -2.37 -16.83 8.07
CA VAL A 330 -3.68 -16.54 7.50
C VAL A 330 -4.70 -17.51 8.11
N THR A 331 -5.58 -16.98 8.98
CA THR A 331 -6.64 -17.74 9.66
C THR A 331 -8.04 -17.31 9.24
N PHE A 332 -8.14 -16.62 8.10
CA PHE A 332 -9.37 -16.10 7.55
C PHE A 332 -9.67 -16.71 6.18
N PRO A 333 -10.93 -16.72 5.73
CA PRO A 333 -11.29 -17.34 4.45
C PRO A 333 -10.81 -16.53 3.24
N PRO A 334 -10.88 -17.10 2.02
CA PRO A 334 -10.54 -16.40 0.79
C PRO A 334 -11.23 -15.04 0.69
N THR A 335 -10.51 -14.03 0.22
CA THR A 335 -11.00 -12.64 0.16
C THR A 335 -11.55 -12.27 -1.21
N TYR A 336 -11.44 -13.17 -2.19
CA TYR A 336 -11.87 -13.04 -3.57
C TYR A 336 -12.31 -14.42 -4.10
N LYS A 337 -13.21 -14.60 -5.08
CA LYS A 337 -14.07 -13.62 -5.74
C LYS A 337 -15.52 -13.84 -5.31
N TYR A 338 -16.11 -12.82 -4.71
CA TYR A 338 -17.49 -12.84 -4.25
C TYR A 338 -18.44 -12.37 -5.37
N VAL A 339 -19.60 -13.01 -5.47
CA VAL A 339 -20.77 -12.50 -6.17
C VAL A 339 -21.76 -12.06 -5.10
N VAL A 340 -21.88 -10.75 -4.92
CA VAL A 340 -22.77 -10.17 -3.93
C VAL A 340 -24.14 -9.95 -4.55
N ASP A 341 -25.20 -10.35 -3.84
CA ASP A 341 -26.57 -10.06 -4.27
C ASP A 341 -26.87 -8.58 -4.04
N SER A 342 -26.90 -7.81 -5.14
CA SER A 342 -27.07 -6.36 -5.14
C SER A 342 -28.52 -5.91 -4.94
N LYS A 343 -29.47 -6.84 -4.76
CA LYS A 343 -30.90 -6.52 -4.57
C LYS A 343 -31.34 -6.35 -3.12
N ALA A 344 -30.51 -6.70 -2.14
CA ALA A 344 -30.80 -6.34 -0.75
C ALA A 344 -30.62 -4.81 -0.61
N PRO A 345 -31.67 -4.05 -0.26
CA PRO A 345 -31.54 -2.62 -0.09
C PRO A 345 -30.47 -2.34 0.99
N PRO A 346 -29.60 -1.31 0.81
CA PRO A 346 -28.96 -0.73 1.98
C PRO A 346 -30.10 -0.27 2.90
N ALA A 347 -29.99 -0.48 4.22
CA ALA A 347 -30.91 0.10 5.19
C ALA A 347 -31.14 1.57 4.80
N GLY A 348 -32.34 1.87 4.33
CA GLY A 348 -32.64 3.08 3.60
C GLY A 348 -32.88 4.23 4.56
N ASP A 349 -32.38 5.41 4.20
CA ASP A 349 -33.02 6.67 4.59
C ASP A 349 -34.44 6.64 4.01
N GLY A 350 -35.45 6.32 4.83
CA GLY A 350 -36.83 6.21 4.39
C GLY A 350 -37.83 5.95 5.51
N ASP A 351 -38.32 7.07 6.05
CA ASP A 351 -39.66 7.33 6.63
C ASP A 351 -40.20 6.41 7.75
N ASP A 352 -40.53 7.08 8.85
CA ASP A 352 -41.10 6.59 10.10
C ASP A 352 -42.21 5.54 9.92
N GLY A 353 -41.95 4.32 10.39
CA GLY A 353 -42.93 3.24 10.45
C GLY A 353 -42.50 2.12 11.40
N ASP A 354 -42.76 2.35 12.69
CA ASP A 354 -43.12 1.36 13.71
C ASP A 354 -42.40 -0.01 13.68
N GLY A 355 -41.21 -0.05 14.28
CA GLY A 355 -40.90 -1.00 15.35
C GLY A 355 -40.89 -2.50 15.06
N GLU A 356 -39.90 -2.98 14.32
CA GLU A 356 -39.15 -4.20 14.65
C GLU A 356 -37.66 -3.89 14.44
N GLU A 357 -36.79 -4.28 15.38
CA GLU A 357 -35.34 -4.21 15.20
C GLU A 357 -34.98 -5.14 14.04
N GLU A 358 -34.92 -4.63 12.82
CA GLU A 358 -34.42 -5.40 11.69
C GLU A 358 -32.96 -5.78 12.00
N GLU A 359 -32.72 -7.05 12.34
CA GLU A 359 -31.39 -7.63 12.35
C GLU A 359 -30.76 -7.31 10.99
N GLU A 360 -29.83 -6.34 10.96
CA GLU A 360 -29.24 -5.81 9.73
C GLU A 360 -28.72 -6.99 8.88
N GLU A 361 -29.42 -7.32 7.79
CA GLU A 361 -29.15 -8.55 7.03
C GLU A 361 -27.67 -8.61 6.59
N GLU A 362 -26.98 -9.67 7.03
CA GLU A 362 -25.66 -10.03 6.54
C GLU A 362 -25.67 -10.04 5.00
N VAL A 363 -24.65 -9.44 4.39
CA VAL A 363 -24.57 -9.34 2.93
C VAL A 363 -24.66 -10.74 2.33
N LYS A 364 -25.71 -11.04 1.57
CA LYS A 364 -25.85 -12.34 0.90
C LYS A 364 -24.87 -12.43 -0.27
N TRP A 365 -24.05 -13.47 -0.28
CA TRP A 365 -23.03 -13.68 -1.31
C TRP A 365 -22.79 -15.16 -1.60
N VAL A 366 -22.21 -15.44 -2.77
CA VAL A 366 -21.65 -16.76 -3.13
C VAL A 366 -20.29 -16.58 -3.81
N PHE A 367 -19.46 -17.62 -3.87
CA PHE A 367 -18.23 -17.56 -4.67
C PHE A 367 -18.54 -17.60 -6.17
N ALA A 368 -17.79 -16.84 -6.96
CA ALA A 368 -17.95 -16.79 -8.41
C ALA A 368 -17.53 -18.13 -9.06
N PRO A 369 -18.38 -18.82 -9.82
CA PRO A 369 -18.08 -20.17 -10.33
C PRO A 369 -16.97 -20.21 -11.40
N HIS A 370 -16.67 -19.06 -12.02
CA HIS A 370 -15.65 -18.94 -13.06
C HIS A 370 -14.26 -18.53 -12.52
N ARG A 371 -14.11 -18.39 -11.19
CA ARG A 371 -12.84 -18.07 -10.53
C ARG A 371 -12.69 -18.92 -9.28
N TYR A 372 -11.50 -19.48 -9.09
CA TYR A 372 -11.19 -20.07 -7.79
C TYR A 372 -11.20 -18.97 -6.71
N PRO A 373 -11.84 -19.22 -5.55
CA PRO A 373 -11.64 -18.38 -4.40
C PRO A 373 -10.16 -18.33 -4.00
N GLY A 374 -9.65 -17.15 -3.66
CA GLY A 374 -8.25 -16.96 -3.28
C GLY A 374 -8.04 -15.83 -2.27
N TRP A 375 -6.88 -15.87 -1.63
CA TRP A 375 -6.38 -14.84 -0.71
C TRP A 375 -5.55 -13.82 -1.49
N THR A 376 -6.25 -13.01 -2.28
CA THR A 376 -5.63 -12.02 -3.16
C THR A 376 -5.13 -10.80 -2.39
N ASP A 377 -5.80 -10.46 -1.28
CA ASP A 377 -5.59 -9.25 -0.49
C ASP A 377 -4.71 -9.59 0.72
N ARG A 378 -3.48 -9.05 0.76
CA ARG A 378 -2.43 -9.52 1.70
C ARG A 378 -1.65 -8.36 2.30
N ILE A 379 -1.10 -8.59 3.50
CA ILE A 379 -0.27 -7.61 4.21
C ILE A 379 0.95 -8.35 4.76
N LEU A 380 2.13 -7.91 4.32
CA LEU A 380 3.41 -8.46 4.70
C LEU A 380 4.27 -7.36 5.31
N PHE A 381 5.24 -7.75 6.11
CA PHE A 381 6.18 -6.81 6.73
C PHE A 381 7.57 -7.43 6.85
N LEU A 382 8.59 -6.58 6.93
CA LEU A 382 9.96 -7.02 7.13
C LEU A 382 10.23 -7.15 8.63
N GLU A 383 10.49 -8.37 9.11
CA GLU A 383 10.83 -8.63 10.52
C GLU A 383 12.04 -7.83 10.97
N LEU A 384 12.14 -7.55 12.27
CA LEU A 384 13.32 -6.88 12.80
C LEU A 384 14.57 -7.70 12.52
N PRO A 385 15.69 -7.04 12.17
CA PRO A 385 16.90 -7.74 11.82
C PRO A 385 17.53 -8.39 13.07
N PRO A 386 18.39 -9.42 12.90
CA PRO A 386 18.94 -10.18 14.03
C PRO A 386 19.80 -9.39 15.03
N TRP A 387 20.25 -8.18 14.67
CA TRP A 387 21.04 -7.30 15.55
C TRP A 387 20.17 -6.39 16.43
N VAL A 388 18.84 -6.40 16.28
CA VAL A 388 17.91 -5.67 17.13
C VAL A 388 17.19 -6.67 18.04
N ASP A 389 17.34 -6.50 19.35
CA ASP A 389 16.68 -7.34 20.36
C ASP A 389 15.24 -6.87 20.63
N ALA A 390 14.40 -6.89 19.59
CA ALA A 390 12.97 -6.61 19.69
C ALA A 390 12.21 -7.35 18.58
N LYS A 391 10.87 -7.45 18.71
CA LYS A 391 10.03 -8.14 17.72
C LYS A 391 8.75 -7.37 17.44
N MET A 392 8.26 -7.53 16.22
CA MET A 392 6.92 -7.07 15.83
C MET A 392 5.88 -7.88 16.62
N ARG A 393 4.92 -7.22 17.28
CA ARG A 393 3.81 -7.91 17.95
C ARG A 393 2.52 -7.72 17.17
N VAL A 394 2.17 -8.72 16.36
CA VAL A 394 0.89 -8.75 15.65
C VAL A 394 -0.24 -8.97 16.66
N ARG A 395 -1.17 -8.00 16.73
CA ARG A 395 -2.40 -8.09 17.53
C ARG A 395 -3.49 -8.81 16.76
N ALA A 396 -3.65 -8.52 15.48
CA ALA A 396 -4.66 -9.15 14.65
C ALA A 396 -4.25 -9.15 13.18
N TYR A 397 -4.57 -10.22 12.46
CA TYR A 397 -4.49 -10.30 11.01
C TYR A 397 -5.73 -11.04 10.49
N ASP A 398 -6.69 -10.30 9.96
CA ASP A 398 -8.00 -10.86 9.59
C ASP A 398 -8.65 -10.10 8.42
N ALA A 399 -9.70 -10.68 7.84
CA ALA A 399 -10.54 -10.08 6.83
C ALA A 399 -11.82 -9.52 7.45
N LEU A 400 -12.18 -8.29 7.08
CA LEU A 400 -13.48 -7.70 7.40
C LEU A 400 -14.62 -8.45 6.66
N PRO A 401 -15.88 -8.29 7.08
CA PRO A 401 -17.02 -8.88 6.39
C PRO A 401 -17.13 -8.43 4.91
N VAL A 402 -17.92 -9.16 4.13
CA VAL A 402 -18.17 -8.85 2.72
C VAL A 402 -18.84 -7.49 2.58
N MET A 403 -18.34 -6.69 1.65
CA MET A 403 -18.85 -5.36 1.34
C MET A 403 -19.80 -5.42 0.14
N ARG A 404 -20.95 -4.74 0.18
CA ARG A 404 -21.87 -4.65 -0.97
C ARG A 404 -21.23 -4.05 -2.22
N THR A 405 -20.21 -3.22 -2.02
CA THR A 405 -19.55 -2.45 -3.07
C THR A 405 -18.38 -3.19 -3.73
N SER A 406 -17.99 -4.39 -3.30
CA SER A 406 -16.83 -5.08 -3.88
C SER A 406 -17.03 -6.59 -3.97
N ASP A 407 -16.36 -7.20 -4.95
CA ASP A 407 -16.15 -8.65 -5.03
C ASP A 407 -14.95 -9.13 -4.18
N HIS A 408 -14.32 -8.20 -3.46
CA HIS A 408 -13.28 -8.45 -2.48
C HIS A 408 -13.74 -8.15 -1.04
N ARG A 409 -13.06 -8.76 -0.08
CA ARG A 409 -13.15 -8.41 1.35
C ARG A 409 -11.94 -7.54 1.75
N PRO A 410 -12.14 -6.46 2.54
CA PRO A 410 -11.01 -5.76 3.15
C PRO A 410 -10.22 -6.69 4.07
N VAL A 411 -8.90 -6.55 4.11
CA VAL A 411 -7.99 -7.29 5.01
C VAL A 411 -7.22 -6.30 5.84
N PHE A 412 -7.03 -6.56 7.12
CA PHE A 412 -6.27 -5.68 8.01
C PHE A 412 -5.24 -6.43 8.84
N LEU A 413 -4.18 -5.71 9.19
CA LEU A 413 -3.14 -6.08 10.13
C LEU A 413 -3.07 -4.99 11.20
N ARG A 414 -3.29 -5.37 12.46
CA ARG A 414 -3.02 -4.51 13.62
C ARG A 414 -1.79 -5.02 14.33
N VAL A 415 -0.84 -4.13 14.58
CA VAL A 415 0.51 -4.52 14.98
C VAL A 415 1.19 -3.46 15.82
N ASP A 416 1.92 -3.89 16.85
CA ASP A 416 2.84 -3.03 17.58
C ASP A 416 4.20 -3.06 16.94
N VAL A 417 4.63 -1.88 16.48
CA VAL A 417 5.94 -1.67 15.88
C VAL A 417 6.88 -1.14 16.96
N PRO A 418 7.97 -1.85 17.30
CA PRO A 418 8.98 -1.34 18.23
C PRO A 418 9.54 0.01 17.76
N LEU A 419 9.70 0.95 18.69
CA LEU A 419 10.34 2.23 18.41
C LEU A 419 11.86 2.06 18.40
N VAL A 420 12.41 1.73 17.23
CA VAL A 420 13.85 1.56 17.02
C VAL A 420 14.36 2.75 16.22
N SER A 421 15.39 3.42 16.73
CA SER A 421 15.96 4.57 16.04
C SER A 421 16.48 4.17 14.64
N PRO A 422 16.43 5.06 13.64
CA PRO A 422 16.97 4.76 12.32
C PRO A 422 18.44 4.29 12.36
N ALA A 423 19.24 4.77 13.31
CA ALA A 423 20.63 4.35 13.48
C ALA A 423 20.75 2.91 13.97
N ASP A 424 19.90 2.50 14.91
CA ASP A 424 19.95 1.15 15.52
C ASP A 424 19.31 0.09 14.62
N LEU A 425 18.34 0.47 13.78
CA LEU A 425 17.73 -0.44 12.82
C LEU A 425 18.68 -0.76 11.65
N ALA A 426 19.59 0.17 11.32
CA ALA A 426 20.57 -0.01 10.25
C ALA A 426 21.61 -1.11 10.60
N PRO A 427 22.12 -1.85 9.60
CA PRO A 427 23.14 -2.87 9.81
C PRO A 427 24.43 -2.29 10.44
N PRO A 428 24.94 -2.88 11.54
CA PRO A 428 26.22 -2.51 12.11
C PRO A 428 27.37 -2.66 11.11
N ALA A 429 28.46 -1.90 11.30
CA ALA A 429 29.63 -1.93 10.40
C ALA A 429 30.16 -3.35 10.18
N ALA A 430 30.28 -4.15 11.24
CA ALA A 430 30.74 -5.55 11.16
C ALA A 430 29.87 -6.44 10.26
N VAL A 431 28.55 -6.21 10.24
CA VAL A 431 27.61 -6.96 9.37
C VAL A 431 27.80 -6.53 7.92
N ARG A 432 27.97 -5.23 7.68
CA ARG A 432 28.21 -4.68 6.32
C ARG A 432 29.52 -5.18 5.73
N GLU A 433 30.59 -5.17 6.52
CA GLU A 433 31.92 -5.65 6.12
C GLU A 433 31.91 -7.15 5.79
N SER A 434 31.24 -7.95 6.63
CA SER A 434 31.08 -9.38 6.40
C SER A 434 30.33 -9.68 5.09
N ALA A 435 29.30 -8.89 4.77
CA ALA A 435 28.54 -9.03 3.53
C ALA A 435 29.33 -8.59 2.29
N ALA A 436 30.19 -7.57 2.41
CA ALA A 436 31.04 -7.10 1.32
C ALA A 436 32.18 -8.10 0.99
N GLY A 437 32.74 -8.77 2.01
CA GLY A 437 33.80 -9.77 1.85
C GLY A 437 33.36 -11.09 1.23
N ALA A 438 32.06 -11.40 1.21
CA ALA A 438 31.51 -12.65 0.67
C ALA A 438 31.50 -12.74 -0.88
N GLY A 439 32.04 -11.72 -1.58
CA GLY A 439 32.29 -11.76 -3.01
C GLY A 439 31.05 -11.61 -3.90
N SER A 440 31.32 -11.24 -5.15
CA SER A 440 30.39 -11.14 -6.28
C SER A 440 29.67 -12.47 -6.54
N ALA A 441 28.66 -12.78 -5.73
CA ALA A 441 27.71 -13.81 -6.07
C ALA A 441 26.82 -13.28 -7.20
N SER A 442 26.63 -14.08 -8.25
CA SER A 442 25.88 -13.71 -9.45
C SER A 442 24.54 -13.02 -9.12
N PRO A 443 24.07 -12.06 -9.95
CA PRO A 443 22.75 -11.44 -9.77
C PRO A 443 21.68 -12.54 -9.70
N GLY A 444 21.13 -12.79 -8.50
CA GLY A 444 20.24 -13.92 -8.21
C GLY A 444 20.66 -14.83 -7.05
N ALA A 445 21.87 -14.70 -6.51
CA ALA A 445 22.37 -15.45 -5.35
C ALA A 445 22.10 -14.75 -3.99
N SER A 446 21.12 -13.85 -3.92
CA SER A 446 20.70 -13.17 -2.69
C SER A 446 19.70 -13.96 -1.84
N ASN A 447 19.33 -15.18 -2.25
CA ASN A 447 18.43 -16.04 -1.49
C ASN A 447 18.96 -16.27 -0.06
N GLY A 448 18.25 -15.72 0.92
CA GLY A 448 18.52 -15.87 2.35
C GLY A 448 19.36 -14.77 3.00
N VAL A 449 19.82 -13.75 2.27
CA VAL A 449 20.44 -12.56 2.87
C VAL A 449 19.37 -11.52 3.19
N ASP A 450 19.45 -10.91 4.39
CA ASP A 450 18.53 -9.83 4.78
C ASP A 450 18.59 -8.70 3.73
N PRO A 451 17.44 -8.31 3.12
CA PRO A 451 17.39 -7.25 2.13
C PRO A 451 18.01 -5.92 2.58
N ARG A 452 18.03 -5.62 3.89
CA ARG A 452 18.66 -4.42 4.48
C ARG A 452 20.18 -4.43 4.41
N VAL A 453 20.79 -5.60 4.26
CA VAL A 453 22.24 -5.75 4.13
C VAL A 453 22.63 -5.67 2.65
N ARG A 454 21.88 -6.35 1.80
CA ARG A 454 22.12 -6.37 0.35
C ARG A 454 20.80 -6.39 -0.40
N LEU A 455 20.63 -5.43 -1.30
CA LEU A 455 19.45 -5.36 -2.15
C LEU A 455 19.29 -6.66 -2.97
N PRO A 456 18.08 -7.24 -3.03
CA PRO A 456 17.83 -8.42 -3.84
C PRO A 456 18.02 -8.19 -5.34
N VAL A 457 17.79 -6.96 -5.79
CA VAL A 457 17.87 -6.52 -7.20
C VAL A 457 18.47 -5.11 -7.24
N GLU A 458 19.24 -4.81 -8.28
CA GLU A 458 19.80 -3.48 -8.53
C GLU A 458 18.70 -2.44 -8.80
N ILE A 459 18.93 -1.20 -8.37
CA ILE A 459 18.03 -0.08 -8.67
C ILE A 459 18.16 0.29 -10.14
N ASP A 460 17.04 0.62 -10.75
CA ASP A 460 16.94 1.06 -12.14
C ASP A 460 16.89 2.60 -12.18
N PRO A 461 17.97 3.29 -12.62
CA PRO A 461 18.01 4.75 -12.62
C PRO A 461 17.01 5.39 -13.58
N GLU A 462 16.60 4.67 -14.63
CA GLU A 462 15.67 5.16 -15.66
C GLU A 462 14.20 4.97 -15.27
N ALA A 463 13.93 4.39 -14.10
CA ALA A 463 12.56 4.14 -13.63
C ALA A 463 11.74 5.43 -13.51
N TRP A 464 12.36 6.52 -13.05
CA TRP A 464 11.69 7.82 -12.89
C TRP A 464 11.27 8.44 -14.22
N GLU A 465 12.13 8.39 -15.23
CA GLU A 465 11.80 8.88 -16.57
C GLU A 465 10.65 8.07 -17.18
N ARG A 466 10.72 6.74 -17.09
CA ARG A 466 9.64 5.86 -17.60
C ARG A 466 8.34 6.09 -16.86
N ARG A 467 8.38 6.31 -15.54
CA ARG A 467 7.19 6.65 -14.74
C ARG A 467 6.58 7.98 -15.17
N ALA A 468 7.39 9.02 -15.35
CA ALA A 468 6.92 10.32 -15.83
C ALA A 468 6.28 10.22 -17.23
N ALA A 469 6.85 9.41 -18.13
CA ALA A 469 6.24 9.12 -19.43
C ALA A 469 4.92 8.35 -19.29
N GLY A 470 4.86 7.35 -18.41
CA GLY A 470 3.64 6.61 -18.07
C GLY A 470 2.52 7.54 -17.56
N ARG A 471 2.84 8.50 -16.69
CA ARG A 471 1.88 9.47 -16.16
C ARG A 471 1.26 10.35 -17.25
N LYS A 472 2.05 10.80 -18.22
CA LYS A 472 1.54 11.56 -19.38
C LYS A 472 0.56 10.73 -20.21
N ARG A 473 0.86 9.45 -20.42
CA ARG A 473 -0.04 8.51 -21.13
C ARG A 473 -1.32 8.25 -20.34
N GLU A 474 -1.22 8.09 -19.03
CA GLU A 474 -2.38 7.94 -18.14
C GLU A 474 -3.33 9.12 -18.30
N ILE A 475 -2.85 10.36 -18.16
CA ILE A 475 -3.71 11.55 -18.27
C ILE A 475 -4.41 11.60 -19.63
N ALA A 476 -3.69 11.38 -20.73
CA ALA A 476 -4.26 11.37 -22.06
C ALA A 476 -5.31 10.27 -22.25
N ALA A 477 -5.00 9.04 -21.81
CA ALA A 477 -5.94 7.92 -21.85
C ALA A 477 -7.17 8.17 -20.95
N GLY A 478 -6.95 8.76 -19.77
CA GLY A 478 -7.97 9.08 -18.79
C GLY A 478 -9.01 10.04 -19.34
N TRP A 479 -8.57 11.15 -19.93
CA TRP A 479 -9.45 12.10 -20.61
C TRP A 479 -10.15 11.48 -21.83
N THR A 480 -9.45 10.66 -22.61
CA THR A 480 -10.04 9.96 -23.75
C THR A 480 -11.19 9.05 -23.32
N MET A 481 -10.96 8.23 -22.28
CA MET A 481 -11.99 7.37 -21.70
C MET A 481 -13.12 8.18 -21.05
N PHE A 482 -12.79 9.28 -20.35
CA PHE A 482 -13.80 10.14 -19.73
C PHE A 482 -14.75 10.74 -20.77
N LEU A 483 -14.20 11.37 -21.81
CA LEU A 483 -14.97 12.04 -22.85
C LEU A 483 -15.77 11.04 -23.69
N GLY A 484 -15.18 9.88 -24.02
CA GLY A 484 -15.80 8.89 -24.88
C GLY A 484 -16.78 7.93 -24.20
N SER A 485 -16.69 7.75 -22.87
CA SER A 485 -17.42 6.68 -22.17
C SER A 485 -18.27 7.14 -20.99
N THR A 486 -18.36 8.45 -20.72
CA THR A 486 -19.21 8.99 -19.64
C THR A 486 -20.29 9.93 -20.18
N ARG A 487 -21.41 10.04 -19.46
CA ARG A 487 -22.50 10.98 -19.79
C ARG A 487 -22.02 12.42 -19.75
N GLN A 488 -21.22 12.77 -18.73
CA GLN A 488 -20.62 14.11 -18.60
C GLN A 488 -19.70 14.43 -19.77
N GLY A 489 -18.85 13.47 -20.16
CA GLY A 489 -17.99 13.56 -21.33
C GLY A 489 -18.77 13.77 -22.63
N ALA A 490 -19.82 12.99 -22.85
CA ALA A 490 -20.69 13.12 -24.00
C ALA A 490 -21.39 14.49 -24.06
N LEU A 491 -21.82 15.04 -22.91
CA LEU A 491 -22.38 16.40 -22.84
C LEU A 491 -21.34 17.46 -23.22
N ILE A 492 -20.11 17.37 -22.70
CA ILE A 492 -19.02 18.30 -23.05
C ILE A 492 -18.74 18.28 -24.56
N LEU A 493 -18.61 17.08 -25.14
CA LEU A 493 -18.39 16.93 -26.59
C LEU A 493 -19.57 17.48 -27.40
N GLY A 494 -20.81 17.22 -26.97
CA GLY A 494 -22.01 17.75 -27.60
C GLY A 494 -22.08 19.28 -27.56
N THR A 495 -21.76 19.90 -26.41
CA THR A 495 -21.72 21.37 -26.27
C THR A 495 -20.62 21.99 -27.13
N LEU A 496 -19.43 21.39 -27.18
CA LEU A 496 -18.34 21.86 -28.04
C LEU A 496 -18.73 21.80 -29.53
N LEU A 497 -19.31 20.67 -29.97
CA LEU A 497 -19.80 20.52 -31.35
C LEU A 497 -20.87 21.56 -31.69
N ALA A 498 -21.82 21.80 -30.79
CA ALA A 498 -22.86 22.82 -30.97
C ALA A 498 -22.27 24.24 -31.05
N ALA A 499 -21.31 24.57 -30.19
CA ALA A 499 -20.64 25.87 -30.19
C ALA A 499 -19.81 26.08 -31.47
N THR A 500 -19.06 25.07 -31.92
CA THR A 500 -18.27 25.13 -33.16
C THR A 500 -19.17 25.25 -34.38
N ALA A 501 -20.25 24.46 -34.46
CA ALA A 501 -21.21 24.53 -35.56
C ALA A 501 -21.94 25.89 -35.57
N GLY A 502 -22.35 26.38 -34.41
CA GLY A 502 -22.99 27.69 -34.26
C GLY A 502 -22.06 28.85 -34.63
N GLY A 503 -20.81 28.81 -34.17
CA GLY A 503 -19.79 29.81 -34.53
C GLY A 503 -19.48 29.81 -36.02
N TYR A 504 -19.34 28.63 -36.63
CA TYR A 504 -19.17 28.49 -38.09
C TYR A 504 -20.37 29.03 -38.86
N TRP A 505 -21.59 28.73 -38.42
CA TRP A 505 -22.82 29.24 -39.03
C TRP A 505 -22.90 30.76 -38.95
N LEU A 506 -22.63 31.34 -37.77
CA LEU A 506 -22.60 32.79 -37.58
C LEU A 506 -21.57 33.45 -38.49
N PHE A 507 -20.33 32.94 -38.51
CA PHE A 507 -19.26 33.44 -39.37
C PHE A 507 -19.64 33.44 -40.86
N ARG A 508 -20.28 32.36 -41.32
CA ARG A 508 -20.76 32.22 -42.70
C ARG A 508 -21.95 33.12 -43.01
N SER A 509 -22.82 33.41 -42.02
CA SER A 509 -23.96 34.31 -42.19
C SER A 509 -23.59 35.79 -42.16
N SER A 510 -22.43 36.13 -41.60
CA SER A 510 -21.86 37.48 -41.54
C SER A 510 -20.86 37.80 -42.67
N SER A 511 -20.53 36.81 -43.51
CA SER A 511 -19.73 36.96 -44.73
C SER A 511 -20.65 36.94 -45.95
#